data_AF-A0ABD3EB22-F1
#
_entry.id   AF-A0ABD3EB22-F1
#
_cell.length_a   1.000
_cell.length_b   1.000
_cell.length_c   1.000
_cell.angle_alpha   90.00
_cell.angle_beta   90.00
_cell.angle_gamma   90.00
#
_symmetry.space_group_name_H-M   'P 1'
#
loop_
_entity.id
_entity.type
_entity.pdbx_description
1 polymer ?
#
loop_
_entity_poly.entity_id
_entity_poly.type
_entity_poly.pdbx_seq_one_letter_code
_entity_poly.pdbx_strand_id
1 'polypeptide(L)'
;MLERLEAHLKVTANMRGTSAEEVAERVLSQPSLSGLQGPTVSPVFSNRNGSATADYYAIVICVPKQASPLQICSAAEDVIGGSGVLISPLTYIFDEETPRWRQLLLNLGL
;
A
#
# COMPACT_ATOMS: atom_id res chain seq x y z
N MET A 1 10.50 -1.55 -14.53
CA MET A 1 11.68 -2.34 -14.13
C MET A 1 11.25 -3.67 -13.56
N LEU A 2 11.64 -4.80 -14.18
CA LEU A 2 11.44 -6.10 -13.52
C LEU A 2 12.60 -6.31 -12.54
N GLU A 3 12.53 -5.66 -11.39
CA GLU A 3 13.36 -6.09 -10.28
C GLU A 3 12.70 -7.31 -9.65
N ARG A 4 13.50 -8.35 -9.38
CA ARG A 4 13.09 -9.42 -8.46
C ARG A 4 13.10 -8.82 -7.05
N LEU A 5 12.08 -8.03 -6.75
CA LEU A 5 11.95 -7.27 -5.52
C LEU A 5 11.42 -8.18 -4.41
N GLU A 6 12.33 -8.95 -3.82
CA GLU A 6 12.15 -9.46 -2.46
C GLU A 6 12.07 -8.31 -1.42
N ALA A 7 12.03 -7.04 -1.85
CA ALA A 7 12.21 -5.84 -1.04
C ALA A 7 10.99 -4.90 -0.98
N HIS A 8 9.77 -5.35 -1.29
CA HIS A 8 8.54 -4.59 -1.02
C HIS A 8 7.49 -5.45 -0.31
N LEU A 9 6.68 -4.81 0.53
CA LEU A 9 5.59 -5.43 1.27
C LEU A 9 4.28 -4.72 0.93
N LYS A 10 3.22 -5.49 0.74
CA LYS A 10 1.86 -4.96 0.67
C LYS A 10 1.28 -4.95 2.07
N VAL A 11 0.88 -3.77 2.53
CA VAL A 11 0.21 -3.55 3.80
C VAL A 11 -1.25 -3.27 3.52
N THR A 12 -2.13 -3.92 4.27
CA THR A 12 -3.57 -3.67 4.26
C THR A 12 -4.07 -3.48 5.67
N ALA A 13 -4.86 -2.44 5.92
CA ALA A 13 -5.39 -2.19 7.25
C ALA A 13 -6.76 -1.51 7.18
N ASN A 14 -7.56 -1.66 8.25
CA ASN A 14 -8.84 -0.98 8.38
C ASN A 14 -8.71 0.19 9.34
N MET A 15 -9.00 1.39 8.86
CA MET A 15 -8.97 2.65 9.60
C MET A 15 -10.40 3.14 9.84
N ARG A 16 -10.73 3.59 11.05
CA ARG A 16 -11.91 4.45 11.20
C ARG A 16 -11.64 5.77 10.51
N GLY A 17 -12.65 6.33 9.86
CA GLY A 17 -12.54 7.64 9.22
C GLY A 17 -13.91 8.22 8.89
N THR A 18 -13.94 9.50 8.57
CA THR A 18 -15.17 10.21 8.16
C THR A 18 -15.27 10.37 6.65
N SER A 19 -14.15 10.30 5.93
CA SER A 19 -14.09 10.28 4.46
C SER A 19 -12.85 9.54 3.97
N ALA A 20 -12.79 9.22 2.67
CA ALA A 20 -11.61 8.60 2.09
C ALA A 20 -10.40 9.54 2.07
N GLU A 21 -10.65 10.84 1.84
CA GLU A 21 -9.64 11.90 1.82
C GLU A 21 -9.00 12.09 3.20
N GLU A 22 -9.82 12.14 4.26
CA GLU A 22 -9.35 12.27 5.65
C GLU A 22 -8.46 11.09 6.06
N VAL A 23 -8.84 9.88 5.64
CA VAL A 23 -8.02 8.67 5.84
C VAL A 23 -6.73 8.73 5.02
N ALA A 24 -6.79 9.16 3.76
CA ALA A 24 -5.61 9.30 2.90
C ALA A 24 -4.62 10.32 3.46
N GLU A 25 -5.09 11.48 3.92
CA GLU A 25 -4.26 12.52 4.55
C GLU A 25 -3.54 11.99 5.79
N ARG A 26 -4.25 11.25 6.66
CA ARG A 26 -3.61 10.62 7.82
C ARG A 26 -2.51 9.63 7.43
N VAL A 27 -2.75 8.77 6.44
CA VAL A 27 -1.72 7.81 5.97
C VAL A 27 -0.53 8.55 5.36
N LEU A 28 -0.78 9.55 4.52
CA LEU A 28 0.26 10.34 3.86
C LEU A 28 1.06 11.24 4.83
N SER A 29 0.50 11.55 6.01
CA SER A 29 1.22 12.27 7.06
C SER A 29 2.41 11.47 7.64
N GLN A 30 2.42 10.14 7.43
CA GLN A 30 3.50 9.26 7.83
C GLN A 30 4.40 8.90 6.64
N PRO A 31 5.64 9.42 6.54
CA PRO A 31 6.48 9.27 5.35
C PRO A 31 6.82 7.82 5.00
N SER A 32 6.89 6.94 5.99
CA SER A 32 7.16 5.51 5.81
C SER A 32 5.98 4.72 5.21
N LEU A 33 4.80 5.33 5.13
CA LEU A 33 3.55 4.70 4.66
C LEU A 33 2.99 5.35 3.38
N SER A 34 3.75 6.25 2.73
CA SER A 34 3.31 6.96 1.53
C SER A 34 2.97 6.04 0.35
N GLY A 35 3.53 4.83 0.32
CA GLY A 35 3.31 3.88 -0.76
C GLY A 35 4.03 4.26 -2.05
N LEU A 36 3.74 3.55 -3.15
CA LEU A 36 4.34 3.85 -4.46
C LEU A 36 3.77 5.12 -5.10
N GLN A 37 2.46 5.34 -4.98
CA GLN A 37 1.73 6.47 -5.56
C GLN A 37 0.72 7.10 -4.57
N GLY A 38 0.77 6.69 -3.30
CA GLY A 38 -0.27 6.94 -2.31
C GLY A 38 -1.04 5.70 -1.88
N PRO A 39 -1.86 5.81 -0.83
CA PRO A 39 -2.76 4.75 -0.38
C PRO A 39 -3.94 4.58 -1.33
N THR A 40 -4.28 3.33 -1.63
CA THR A 40 -5.65 3.02 -2.07
C THR A 40 -6.54 3.08 -0.84
N VAL A 41 -7.64 3.83 -0.89
CA VAL A 41 -8.61 3.96 0.22
C VAL A 41 -9.98 3.53 -0.27
N SER A 42 -10.64 2.60 0.44
CA SER A 42 -11.95 2.06 0.05
C SER A 42 -12.87 1.90 1.26
N PRO A 43 -14.16 2.25 1.17
CA PRO A 43 -15.07 2.14 2.32
C PRO A 43 -15.29 0.69 2.72
N VAL A 44 -15.33 0.43 4.03
CA VAL A 44 -15.65 -0.86 4.64
C VAL A 44 -17.02 -0.74 5.30
N PHE A 45 -18.01 -1.38 4.68
CA PHE A 45 -19.38 -1.36 5.18
C PHE A 45 -19.55 -2.40 6.27
N SER A 46 -20.12 -1.95 7.39
CA SER A 46 -20.57 -2.81 8.47
C SER A 46 -22.08 -2.69 8.65
N ASN A 47 -22.73 -3.75 9.10
CA ASN A 47 -24.13 -3.69 9.47
C ASN A 47 -24.26 -3.14 10.89
N ARG A 48 -24.72 -1.90 11.01
CA ARG A 48 -25.02 -1.27 12.29
C ARG A 48 -26.51 -1.02 12.36
N ASN A 49 -27.19 -1.73 13.26
CA ASN A 49 -28.64 -1.63 13.48
C ASN A 49 -29.49 -1.89 12.22
N GLY A 50 -29.07 -2.80 11.33
CA GLY A 50 -29.82 -3.16 10.13
C GLY A 50 -29.56 -2.25 8.93
N SER A 51 -28.66 -1.27 9.03
CA SER A 51 -28.25 -0.39 7.93
C SER A 51 -26.75 -0.52 7.66
N ALA A 52 -26.36 -0.44 6.39
CA ALA A 52 -24.96 -0.43 5.99
C ALA A 52 -24.35 0.95 6.30
N THR A 53 -23.36 0.99 7.19
CA THR A 53 -22.57 2.19 7.48
C THR A 53 -21.11 1.97 7.13
N ALA A 54 -20.48 2.97 6.53
CA ALA A 54 -19.05 2.99 6.22
C ALA A 54 -18.30 3.82 7.27
N ASP A 55 -18.26 3.32 8.50
CA ASP A 55 -17.51 3.96 9.60
C ASP A 55 -15.99 3.65 9.52
N TYR A 56 -15.61 2.81 8.56
CA TYR A 56 -14.25 2.33 8.33
C TYR A 56 -13.86 2.40 6.86
N TYR A 57 -12.55 2.44 6.61
CA TYR A 57 -11.92 2.43 5.31
C TYR A 57 -10.76 1.44 5.32
N ALA A 58 -10.68 0.60 4.29
CA ALA A 58 -9.55 -0.25 4.01
C ALA A 58 -8.50 0.58 3.27
N ILE A 59 -7.27 0.56 3.78
CA ILE A 59 -6.11 1.16 3.12
C ILE A 59 -5.21 0.06 2.56
N VAL A 60 -4.67 0.28 1.37
CA VAL A 60 -3.65 -0.59 0.77
C VAL A 60 -2.47 0.27 0.32
N ILE A 61 -1.28 -0.08 0.79
CA ILE A 61 0.00 0.57 0.42
C ILE A 61 1.06 -0.48 0.12
N CYS A 62 1.95 -0.17 -0.81
CA CYS A 62 3.15 -0.97 -1.08
C CYS A 62 4.37 -0.20 -0.56
N VAL A 63 5.03 -0.73 0.45
CA VAL A 63 6.15 -0.07 1.14
C VAL A 63 7.47 -0.83 0.91
N PRO A 64 8.61 -0.13 0.85
CA PRO A 64 9.91 -0.76 0.73
C PRO A 64 10.28 -1.53 2.02
N LYS A 65 10.73 -2.76 1.87
CA LYS A 65 11.24 -3.68 2.91
C LYS A 65 12.59 -3.24 3.49
N GLN A 66 13.11 -2.09 3.10
CA GLN A 66 14.26 -1.47 3.77
C GLN A 66 13.93 -1.22 5.25
N ALA A 67 12.65 -1.01 5.58
CA ALA A 67 12.12 -1.13 6.93
C ALA A 67 11.73 -2.59 7.22
N SER A 68 12.05 -3.06 8.44
CA SER A 68 11.60 -4.38 8.88
C SER A 68 10.07 -4.46 8.89
N PRO A 69 9.45 -5.64 8.64
CA PRO A 69 8.01 -5.81 8.72
C PRO A 69 7.41 -5.31 10.04
N LEU A 70 8.14 -5.46 11.15
CA LEU A 70 7.72 -4.99 12.47
C LEU A 70 7.68 -3.46 12.58
N GLN A 71 8.65 -2.75 12.00
CA GLN A 71 8.63 -1.28 11.96
C GLN A 71 7.45 -0.75 11.13
N ILE A 72 7.17 -1.42 10.01
CA ILE A 72 6.01 -1.09 9.17
C ILE A 72 4.70 -1.35 9.92
N CYS A 73 4.58 -2.49 10.61
CA CYS A 73 3.43 -2.76 11.47
C CYS A 73 3.25 -1.67 12.52
N SER A 74 4.30 -1.33 13.27
CA SER A 74 4.24 -0.31 14.33
C SER A 74 3.81 1.05 13.78
N ALA A 75 4.45 1.51 12.69
CA ALA A 75 4.10 2.78 12.05
C ALA A 75 2.66 2.78 11.52
N ALA A 76 2.21 1.64 10.98
CA ALA A 76 0.83 1.46 10.53
C ALA A 76 -0.14 1.54 11.72
N GLU A 77 0.11 0.81 12.80
CA GLU A 77 -0.72 0.82 14.01
C GLU A 77 -0.87 2.23 14.62
N ASP A 78 0.22 3.01 14.66
CA ASP A 78 0.23 4.39 15.19
C ASP A 78 -0.70 5.33 14.39
N VAL A 79 -0.76 5.17 13.07
CA VAL A 79 -1.55 6.03 12.17
C VAL A 79 -3.00 5.53 12.03
N ILE A 80 -3.17 4.20 12.02
CA ILE A 80 -4.45 3.52 11.81
C ILE A 80 -5.30 3.53 13.10
N GLY A 81 -4.67 3.67 14.27
CA GLY A 81 -5.35 3.77 15.55
C GLY A 81 -6.02 2.46 15.98
N GLY A 82 -5.48 1.31 15.56
CA GLY A 82 -6.04 0.00 15.89
C GLY A 82 -5.28 -1.20 15.34
N SER A 83 -5.71 -2.39 15.78
CA SER A 83 -5.22 -3.70 15.34
C SER A 83 -5.88 -4.15 14.03
N GLY A 84 -5.16 -4.90 13.19
CA GLY A 84 -5.69 -5.45 11.94
C GLY A 84 -4.84 -5.16 10.71
N VAL A 85 -3.57 -4.81 10.91
CA VAL A 85 -2.60 -4.65 9.85
C VAL A 85 -2.22 -6.03 9.30
N LEU A 86 -2.50 -6.25 8.02
CA LEU A 86 -2.11 -7.43 7.26
C LEU A 86 -0.89 -7.06 6.41
N ILE A 87 0.18 -7.84 6.53
CA ILE A 87 1.39 -7.70 5.71
C ILE A 87 1.54 -8.94 4.84
N SER A 88 1.74 -8.73 3.54
CA SER A 88 2.00 -9.81 2.58
C SER A 88 3.20 -9.48 1.70
N PRO A 89 4.08 -10.47 1.42
CA PRO A 89 5.16 -10.29 0.46
C PRO A 89 4.61 -10.19 -0.97
N LEU A 90 5.27 -9.39 -1.80
CA LEU A 90 4.99 -9.32 -3.23
C LEU A 90 6.01 -10.14 -4.01
N THR A 91 5.56 -10.88 -5.01
CA THR A 91 6.44 -11.68 -5.87
C THR A 91 6.99 -10.85 -7.03
N TYR A 92 6.15 -9.99 -7.61
CA TYR A 92 6.52 -9.11 -8.72
C TYR A 92 5.80 -7.76 -8.57
N ILE A 93 6.51 -6.69 -8.92
CA ILE A 93 5.94 -5.37 -9.20
C ILE A 93 6.38 -5.04 -10.62
N PHE A 94 5.42 -4.86 -11.53
CA PHE A 94 5.71 -4.41 -12.88
C PHE A 94 5.55 -2.90 -12.90
N ASP A 95 6.68 -2.21 -13.03
CA ASP A 95 6.73 -0.77 -13.24
C ASP A 95 7.12 -0.46 -14.69
N GLU A 96 7.22 0.82 -15.04
CA GLU A 96 7.55 1.33 -16.37
C GLU A 96 8.62 0.51 -17.11
N GLU A 97 8.43 0.38 -18.43
CA GLU A 97 9.30 -0.39 -19.30
C GLU A 97 10.76 0.06 -19.14
N THR A 98 11.64 -0.88 -18.81
CA THR A 98 13.07 -0.53 -18.69
C THR A 98 13.67 -0.32 -20.07
N PRO A 99 14.73 0.50 -20.18
CA PRO A 99 15.53 0.60 -21.39
C PRO A 99 16.09 -0.73 -21.88
N ARG A 100 16.17 -1.77 -21.03
CA ARG A 100 16.77 -3.08 -21.36
C ARG A 100 16.13 -3.75 -22.58
N TRP A 101 14.81 -3.66 -22.74
CA TRP A 101 14.15 -4.25 -23.91
C TRP A 101 14.54 -3.52 -25.19
N ARG A 102 14.51 -2.18 -25.17
CA ARG A 102 14.95 -1.35 -26.31
C ARG A 102 16.42 -1.55 -26.63
N GLN A 103 17.28 -1.66 -25.62
CA GLN A 103 18.70 -1.98 -25.80
C GLN A 103 18.91 -3.37 -26.42
N LEU A 104 18.11 -4.35 -26.04
CA LEU A 104 18.16 -5.67 -26.66
C LEU A 104 17.78 -5.60 -28.14
N LEU A 105 16.70 -4.90 -28.48
CA LEU A 105 16.30 -4.70 -29.89
C LEU A 105 17.40 -4.02 -30.70
N LEU A 106 17.97 -2.93 -30.17
CA LEU A 106 19.09 -2.22 -30.78
C LEU A 106 20.30 -3.13 -31.02
N ASN A 107 20.62 -3.99 -30.05
CA ASN A 107 21.74 -4.95 -30.16
C ASN A 107 21.46 -6.08 -31.17
N LEU A 108 20.18 -6.37 -31.45
CA LEU A 108 19.75 -7.36 -32.43
C LEU A 108 19.53 -6.77 -33.84
N GLY A 109 19.64 -5.44 -34.00
CA GLY A 109 19.38 -4.75 -35.25
C GLY A 109 17.90 -4.69 -35.63
N LEU A 110 17.01 -4.79 -34.65
CA LEU A 110 15.55 -4.71 -34.79
C LEU A 110 15.02 -3.32 -34.38
#